data_AF-A0A2U1K7S5-F1
#
_entry.id   AF-A0A2U1K7S5-F1
#
_cell.length_a   1.000
_cell.length_b   1.000
_cell.length_c   1.000
_cell.angle_alpha   90.00
_cell.angle_beta   90.00
_cell.angle_gamma   90.00
#
_symmetry.space_group_name_H-M   'P 1'
#
loop_
_entity.id
_entity.type
_entity.pdbx_description
1 polymer ?
#
loop_
_entity_poly.entity_id
_entity_poly.type
_entity_poly.pdbx_seq_one_letter_code
_entity_poly.pdbx_strand_id
1 'polypeptide(L)'
;MSELGEQLKQARINKKMSLEEVQELTKIQKRYLESIEEGEFDKLPGSFYTKAFVKSYAEAVGLNYDVLLEEYGHELPKLPQTVESFPPRRSRASIPSPPSGKFLSALSGILIFLIIIGIFAVIWMVSINKNNDAGKDNIREDEQGVEVKQNENALTERETEKSVDEKSVDKESNENKQDDDGEETHAPSGDGKIELASTSGDTSNFILSETDQFHVAFSFTGDSWLKIQDGSGKTVINQGFSNGQEKTFDFSKVSDVRIRIGNTSNMKMEVNGEQIELPSGIAAQTVKIHLQK
;
A
#
# COMPACT_ATOMS: atom_id res chain seq x y z
N MET A 1 -32.48 8.96 29.46
CA MET A 1 -31.02 8.89 29.61
C MET A 1 -30.64 7.43 29.50
N SER A 2 -29.58 7.14 28.75
CA SER A 2 -29.04 5.79 28.57
C SER A 2 -28.23 5.39 29.81
N GLU A 3 -28.40 4.17 30.31
CA GLU A 3 -27.64 3.67 31.47
C GLU A 3 -26.15 3.57 31.11
N LEU A 4 -25.84 3.19 29.87
CA LEU A 4 -24.48 3.20 29.33
C LEU A 4 -23.84 4.60 29.36
N GLY A 5 -24.58 5.61 28.89
CA GLY A 5 -24.12 7.00 28.88
C GLY A 5 -23.84 7.52 30.28
N GLU A 6 -24.69 7.16 31.25
CA GLU A 6 -24.50 7.51 32.65
C GLU A 6 -23.26 6.83 33.24
N GLN A 7 -23.03 5.54 33.00
CA GLN A 7 -21.83 4.84 33.47
C GLN A 7 -20.53 5.47 32.94
N LEU A 8 -20.50 5.80 31.65
CA LEU A 8 -19.35 6.48 31.03
C LEU A 8 -19.10 7.85 31.67
N LYS A 9 -20.17 8.62 31.88
CA LYS A 9 -20.11 9.93 32.54
C LYS A 9 -19.61 9.83 33.96
N GLN A 10 -20.11 8.89 34.75
CA GLN A 10 -19.67 8.67 36.12
C GLN A 10 -18.20 8.27 36.18
N ALA A 11 -17.75 7.36 35.32
CA ALA A 11 -16.34 6.98 35.24
C ALA A 11 -15.44 8.17 34.86
N ARG A 12 -15.87 9.02 33.92
CA ARG A 12 -15.16 10.26 33.58
C ARG A 12 -15.04 11.21 34.79
N ILE A 13 -16.15 11.46 35.49
CA ILE A 13 -16.18 12.34 36.67
C ILE A 13 -15.30 11.78 37.80
N ASN A 14 -15.34 10.46 38.03
CA ASN A 14 -14.52 9.78 39.03
C ASN A 14 -13.02 9.89 38.72
N LYS A 15 -12.65 9.88 37.43
CA LYS A 15 -11.29 10.18 36.98
C LYS A 15 -10.94 11.67 36.94
N LYS A 16 -11.89 12.55 37.28
CA LYS A 16 -11.76 14.01 37.22
C LYS A 16 -11.37 14.53 35.83
N MET A 17 -11.83 13.84 34.78
CA MET A 17 -11.57 14.21 33.40
C MET A 17 -12.64 15.16 32.87
N SER A 18 -12.21 16.21 32.17
CA SER A 18 -13.07 17.04 31.34
C SER A 18 -13.42 16.34 30.02
N LEU A 19 -14.47 16.80 29.34
CA LEU A 19 -14.80 16.27 28.01
C LEU A 19 -13.74 16.67 26.99
N GLU A 20 -13.07 17.80 27.18
CA GLU A 20 -11.96 18.29 26.38
C GLU A 20 -10.74 17.35 26.46
N GLU A 21 -10.39 16.89 27.66
CA GLU A 21 -9.31 15.91 27.86
C GLU A 21 -9.66 14.56 27.22
N VAL A 22 -10.91 14.09 27.37
CA VAL A 22 -11.35 12.86 26.71
C VAL A 22 -11.31 13.02 25.19
N GLN A 23 -11.71 14.18 24.65
CA GLN A 23 -11.57 14.48 23.23
C GLN A 23 -10.10 14.42 22.80
N GLU A 24 -9.18 14.96 23.59
CA GLU A 24 -7.76 14.93 23.26
C GLU A 24 -7.20 13.50 23.24
N LEU A 25 -7.61 12.65 24.18
CA LEU A 25 -7.19 11.24 24.28
C LEU A 25 -7.79 10.38 23.15
N THR A 26 -9.08 10.54 22.87
CA THR A 26 -9.82 9.66 21.95
C THR A 26 -9.88 10.18 20.51
N LYS A 27 -9.59 11.48 20.31
CA LYS A 27 -9.82 12.23 19.07
C LYS A 27 -11.30 12.29 18.64
N ILE A 28 -12.22 11.96 19.53
CA ILE A 28 -13.66 12.10 19.32
C ILE A 28 -14.09 13.51 19.71
N GLN A 29 -14.75 14.21 18.80
CA GLN A 29 -15.19 15.59 19.06
C GLN A 29 -16.14 15.66 20.26
N LYS A 30 -15.98 16.69 21.09
CA LYS A 30 -16.71 16.90 22.35
C LYS A 30 -18.23 16.75 22.20
N ARG A 31 -18.81 17.31 21.14
CA ARG A 31 -20.25 17.20 20.86
C ARG A 31 -20.76 15.74 20.78
N TYR A 32 -19.91 14.82 20.32
CA TYR A 32 -20.26 13.41 20.22
C TYR A 32 -20.08 12.69 21.55
N LEU A 33 -19.10 13.09 22.36
CA LEU A 33 -18.94 12.60 23.73
C LEU A 33 -20.14 13.02 24.59
N GLU A 34 -20.62 14.25 24.45
CA GLU A 34 -21.85 14.74 25.09
C GLU A 34 -23.06 13.90 24.65
N SER A 35 -23.23 13.69 23.33
CA SER A 35 -24.31 12.85 22.81
C SER A 35 -24.26 11.41 23.36
N ILE A 36 -23.06 10.84 23.54
CA ILE A 36 -22.88 9.51 24.14
C ILE A 36 -23.28 9.50 25.62
N GLU A 37 -22.91 10.53 26.39
CA GLU A 37 -23.33 10.65 27.80
C GLU A 37 -24.86 10.83 27.95
N GLU A 38 -25.50 11.48 26.97
CA GLU A 38 -26.94 11.70 26.97
C GLU A 38 -27.74 10.50 26.40
N GLY A 39 -27.06 9.55 25.76
CA GLY A 39 -27.66 8.39 25.09
C GLY A 39 -28.25 8.71 23.72
N GLU A 40 -27.91 9.85 23.13
CA GLU A 40 -28.41 10.33 21.85
C GLU A 40 -27.57 9.77 20.69
N PHE A 41 -27.56 8.43 20.56
CA PHE A 41 -26.71 7.75 19.58
C PHE A 41 -27.00 8.10 18.12
N ASP A 42 -28.20 8.62 17.83
CA ASP A 42 -28.61 9.06 16.49
C ASP A 42 -27.90 10.34 16.01
N LYS A 43 -27.34 11.14 16.93
CA LYS A 43 -26.58 12.37 16.60
C LYS A 43 -25.13 12.09 16.21
N LEU A 44 -24.66 10.85 16.37
CA LEU A 44 -23.32 10.44 15.96
C LEU A 44 -23.23 10.33 14.43
N PRO A 45 -22.03 10.41 13.83
CA PRO A 45 -21.83 10.42 12.37
C PRO A 45 -22.06 9.04 11.72
N GLY A 46 -23.27 8.49 11.86
CA GLY A 46 -23.68 7.17 11.39
C GLY A 46 -23.52 6.07 12.45
N SER A 47 -24.47 5.13 12.45
CA SER A 47 -24.54 4.01 13.42
C SER A 47 -23.31 3.10 13.40
N PHE A 48 -22.54 3.12 12.32
CA PHE A 48 -21.28 2.38 12.17
C PHE A 48 -20.23 2.77 13.24
N TYR A 49 -20.16 4.05 13.58
CA TYR A 49 -19.11 4.58 14.45
C TYR A 49 -19.46 4.54 15.93
N THR A 50 -20.75 4.37 16.29
CA THR A 50 -21.22 4.42 17.67
C THR A 50 -20.47 3.44 18.58
N LYS A 51 -20.33 2.17 18.16
CA LYS A 51 -19.59 1.17 18.96
C LYS A 51 -18.12 1.52 19.12
N ALA A 52 -17.47 2.01 18.06
CA ALA A 52 -16.07 2.40 18.11
C ALA A 52 -15.85 3.60 19.05
N PHE A 53 -16.76 4.57 19.04
CA PHE A 53 -16.69 5.74 19.91
C PHE A 53 -16.93 5.39 21.37
N VAL A 54 -17.96 4.58 21.65
CA VAL A 54 -18.23 4.06 23.00
C VAL A 54 -17.05 3.26 23.52
N LYS A 55 -16.44 2.41 22.69
CA LYS A 55 -15.23 1.66 23.05
C LYS A 55 -14.07 2.58 23.42
N SER A 56 -13.73 3.52 22.55
CA SER A 56 -12.62 4.45 22.79
C SER A 56 -12.86 5.31 24.03
N TYR A 57 -14.09 5.74 24.26
CA TYR A 57 -14.44 6.47 25.47
C TYR A 57 -14.29 5.59 26.72
N ALA A 58 -14.87 4.38 26.74
CA ALA A 58 -14.74 3.44 27.85
C ALA A 58 -13.26 3.18 28.22
N GLU A 59 -12.41 2.93 27.23
CA GLU A 59 -10.98 2.72 27.42
C GLU A 59 -10.28 3.97 28.00
N ALA A 60 -10.60 5.17 27.53
CA ALA A 60 -10.04 6.42 28.06
C ALA A 60 -10.42 6.62 29.54
N VAL A 61 -11.67 6.34 29.91
CA VAL A 61 -12.12 6.43 31.31
C VAL A 61 -11.76 5.19 32.14
N GLY A 62 -11.05 4.22 31.56
CA GLY A 62 -10.53 3.03 32.26
C GLY A 62 -11.59 1.98 32.60
N LEU A 63 -12.72 1.99 31.89
CA LEU A 63 -13.72 0.93 31.96
C LEU A 63 -13.35 -0.19 31.00
N ASN A 64 -13.74 -1.42 31.36
CA ASN A 64 -13.63 -2.55 30.46
C ASN A 64 -14.82 -2.53 29.49
N TYR A 65 -14.52 -2.27 28.21
CA TYR A 65 -15.54 -2.20 27.16
C TYR A 65 -16.33 -3.50 26.98
N ASP A 66 -15.69 -4.67 27.09
CA ASP A 66 -16.36 -5.95 26.83
C ASP A 66 -17.44 -6.21 27.89
N VAL A 67 -17.16 -5.89 29.15
CA VAL A 67 -18.13 -5.96 30.26
C VAL A 67 -19.25 -4.96 30.06
N LEU A 68 -18.91 -3.72 29.68
CA LEU A 68 -19.87 -2.65 29.42
C LEU A 68 -20.84 -3.01 28.28
N LEU A 69 -20.34 -3.71 27.25
CA LEU A 69 -21.13 -4.14 26.10
C LEU A 69 -22.02 -5.35 26.42
N GLU A 70 -21.57 -6.26 27.28
CA GLU A 70 -22.40 -7.38 27.75
C GLU A 70 -23.63 -6.88 28.52
N GLU A 71 -23.45 -5.87 29.38
CA GLU A 71 -24.51 -5.32 30.21
C GLU A 71 -25.44 -4.36 29.44
N TYR A 72 -24.86 -3.39 28.71
CA TYR A 72 -25.62 -2.29 28.10
C TYR A 72 -25.63 -2.29 26.56
N GLY A 73 -25.07 -3.31 25.92
CA GLY A 73 -24.96 -3.35 24.45
C GLY A 73 -26.29 -3.35 23.69
N HIS A 74 -27.40 -3.61 24.39
CA HIS A 74 -28.75 -3.54 23.85
C HIS A 74 -29.24 -2.11 23.57
N GLU A 75 -28.65 -1.09 24.21
CA GLU A 75 -28.95 0.32 23.99
C GLU A 75 -28.28 0.87 22.72
N LEU A 76 -27.26 0.19 22.21
CA LEU A 76 -26.51 0.63 21.04
C LEU A 76 -27.25 0.31 19.74
N PRO A 77 -27.14 1.19 18.72
CA PRO A 77 -27.68 0.91 17.39
C PRO A 77 -27.18 -0.44 16.88
N LYS A 78 -28.12 -1.31 16.52
CA LYS A 78 -27.79 -2.55 15.81
C LYS A 78 -27.27 -2.13 14.43
N LEU A 79 -26.01 -2.44 14.16
CA LEU A 79 -25.47 -2.32 12.81
C LEU A 79 -26.40 -3.14 11.90
N PRO A 80 -26.85 -2.59 10.76
CA PRO A 80 -27.56 -3.39 9.79
C PRO A 80 -26.67 -4.59 9.48
N GLN A 81 -27.17 -5.79 9.81
CA GLN A 81 -26.60 -7.03 9.30
C GLN A 81 -26.96 -7.05 7.83
N THR A 82 -26.29 -6.22 7.04
CA THR A 82 -26.26 -6.39 5.59
C THR A 82 -25.44 -7.65 5.36
N VAL A 83 -26.10 -8.79 5.54
CA VAL A 83 -25.77 -10.04 4.87
C VAL A 83 -26.15 -9.84 3.40
N GLU A 84 -25.62 -8.79 2.76
CA GLU A 84 -25.40 -8.91 1.34
C GLU A 84 -24.38 -10.01 1.25
N SER A 85 -24.82 -11.14 0.69
CA SER A 85 -23.95 -12.17 0.20
C SER A 85 -23.03 -11.50 -0.81
N PHE A 86 -21.94 -10.91 -0.34
CA PHE A 86 -20.78 -10.72 -1.16
C PHE A 86 -20.52 -12.13 -1.75
N PRO A 87 -20.44 -12.29 -3.08
CA PRO A 87 -19.98 -13.56 -3.64
C PRO A 87 -18.72 -13.91 -2.87
N PRO A 88 -18.57 -15.15 -2.39
CA PRO A 88 -17.55 -15.49 -1.41
C PRO A 88 -16.26 -14.86 -1.90
N ARG A 89 -15.81 -13.79 -1.22
CA ARG A 89 -14.44 -13.34 -1.32
C ARG A 89 -13.73 -14.65 -1.09
N ARG A 90 -13.02 -15.17 -2.11
CA ARG A 90 -12.17 -16.34 -1.92
C ARG A 90 -11.41 -15.99 -0.67
N SER A 91 -11.80 -16.62 0.44
CA SER A 91 -11.08 -16.52 1.67
C SER A 91 -9.70 -16.85 1.21
N ARG A 92 -8.76 -15.91 1.34
CA ARG A 92 -7.35 -16.24 1.33
C ARG A 92 -7.31 -17.48 2.18
N ALA A 93 -7.11 -18.63 1.53
CA ALA A 93 -7.39 -19.91 2.16
C ALA A 93 -6.64 -19.82 3.48
N SER A 94 -7.38 -19.91 4.59
CA SER A 94 -6.73 -20.19 5.86
C SER A 94 -5.83 -21.36 5.52
N ILE A 95 -4.52 -21.14 5.52
CA ILE A 95 -3.56 -22.20 5.28
C ILE A 95 -3.99 -23.27 6.28
N PRO A 96 -4.52 -24.42 5.84
CA PRO A 96 -4.91 -25.44 6.80
C PRO A 96 -3.61 -25.76 7.51
N SER A 97 -3.58 -25.53 8.82
CA SER A 97 -2.48 -25.98 9.66
C SER A 97 -2.30 -27.45 9.33
N PRO A 98 -1.12 -27.89 8.84
CA PRO A 98 -0.96 -29.28 8.44
C PRO A 98 -1.26 -30.14 9.68
N PRO A 99 -2.12 -31.17 9.57
CA PRO A 99 -2.27 -32.11 10.66
C PRO A 99 -0.89 -32.70 10.92
N SER A 100 -0.52 -32.76 12.20
CA SER A 100 0.77 -33.24 12.69
C SER A 100 1.09 -34.63 12.10
N GLY A 101 1.80 -34.63 10.98
CA GLY A 101 2.08 -35.79 10.18
C GLY A 101 3.37 -36.44 10.63
N LYS A 102 3.30 -37.31 11.65
CA LYS A 102 4.35 -38.30 11.97
C LYS A 102 4.61 -39.31 10.83
N PHE A 103 4.01 -39.12 9.66
CA PHE A 103 4.02 -40.05 8.53
C PHE A 103 4.85 -39.60 7.32
N LEU A 104 5.30 -38.33 7.24
CA LEU A 104 6.21 -37.90 6.15
C LEU A 104 7.71 -38.05 6.47
N SER A 105 8.08 -38.26 7.73
CA SER A 105 9.48 -38.55 8.11
C SER A 105 9.95 -39.95 7.71
N ALA A 106 9.01 -40.88 7.44
CA ALA A 106 9.34 -42.23 6.98
C ALA A 106 9.74 -42.28 5.50
N LEU A 107 9.22 -41.37 4.67
CA LEU A 107 9.46 -41.39 3.22
C LEU A 107 10.85 -40.87 2.85
N SER A 108 11.38 -39.90 3.62
CA SER A 108 12.76 -39.42 3.45
C SER A 108 13.80 -40.45 3.90
N GLY A 109 13.51 -41.23 4.97
CA GLY A 109 14.39 -42.30 5.44
C GLY A 109 14.51 -43.48 4.45
N ILE A 110 13.41 -43.88 3.81
CA ILE A 110 13.40 -44.97 2.82
C ILE A 110 14.20 -44.59 1.57
N LEU A 111 14.11 -43.34 1.11
CA LEU A 111 14.85 -42.89 -0.05
C LEU A 111 16.36 -42.87 0.21
N ILE A 112 16.77 -42.40 1.39
CA ILE A 112 18.18 -42.41 1.82
C ILE A 112 18.69 -43.85 1.98
N PHE A 113 17.88 -44.75 2.55
CA PHE A 113 18.22 -46.16 2.69
C PHE A 113 18.40 -46.87 1.34
N LEU A 114 17.53 -46.60 0.37
CA LEU A 114 17.67 -47.14 -1.00
C LEU A 114 18.91 -46.60 -1.72
N ILE A 115 19.26 -45.33 -1.52
CA ILE A 115 20.49 -44.75 -2.06
C ILE A 115 21.73 -45.43 -1.44
N ILE A 116 21.74 -45.65 -0.12
CA ILE A 116 22.86 -46.33 0.57
C ILE A 116 23.00 -47.78 0.09
N ILE A 117 21.89 -48.51 -0.06
CA ILE A 117 21.89 -49.88 -0.63
C ILE A 117 22.42 -49.87 -2.07
N GLY A 118 21.99 -48.91 -2.89
CA GLY A 118 22.49 -48.76 -4.25
C GLY A 118 24.01 -48.52 -4.30
N ILE A 119 24.53 -47.66 -3.43
CA ILE A 119 25.98 -47.41 -3.31
C ILE A 119 26.71 -48.69 -2.87
N PHE A 120 26.18 -49.43 -1.89
CA PHE A 120 26.76 -50.72 -1.48
C PHE A 120 26.76 -51.76 -2.60
N ALA A 121 25.69 -51.84 -3.39
CA ALA A 121 25.60 -52.74 -4.53
C ALA A 121 26.63 -52.37 -5.62
N VAL A 122 26.85 -51.07 -5.88
CA VAL A 122 27.88 -50.60 -6.83
C VAL A 122 29.28 -50.89 -6.30
N ILE A 123 29.57 -50.63 -5.02
CA ILE A 123 30.87 -50.96 -4.40
C ILE A 123 31.12 -52.48 -4.46
N TRP A 124 30.12 -53.28 -4.14
CA TRP A 124 30.21 -54.74 -4.21
C TRP A 124 30.40 -55.23 -5.66
N MET A 125 29.70 -54.63 -6.63
CA MET A 125 29.84 -54.93 -8.06
C MET A 125 31.24 -54.58 -8.58
N VAL A 126 31.79 -53.42 -8.18
CA VAL A 126 33.15 -53.02 -8.51
C VAL A 126 34.18 -53.91 -7.80
N SER A 127 33.92 -54.32 -6.56
CA SER A 127 34.79 -55.24 -5.82
C SER A 127 34.80 -56.65 -6.41
N ILE A 128 33.68 -57.14 -6.93
CA ILE A 128 33.60 -58.40 -7.67
C ILE A 128 34.34 -58.30 -9.00
N ASN A 129 34.27 -57.15 -9.69
CA ASN A 129 35.03 -56.94 -10.93
C ASN A 129 36.53 -56.70 -10.72
N LYS A 130 36.95 -56.17 -9.56
CA LYS A 130 38.38 -55.95 -9.21
C LYS A 130 39.05 -57.15 -8.54
N ASN A 131 38.32 -58.20 -8.18
CA ASN A 131 38.91 -59.44 -7.65
C ASN A 131 39.41 -60.41 -8.73
N ASN A 132 39.35 -60.02 -10.02
CA ASN A 132 39.96 -60.77 -11.13
C ASN A 132 41.27 -60.16 -11.65
N ASP A 133 41.79 -59.10 -11.04
CA ASP A 133 43.12 -58.57 -11.33
C ASP A 133 43.98 -58.56 -10.05
N ALA A 134 44.41 -59.76 -9.66
CA ALA A 134 45.56 -59.94 -8.81
C ALA A 134 46.82 -59.65 -9.62
N GLY A 135 47.27 -58.39 -9.63
CA GLY A 135 48.51 -58.00 -10.29
C GLY A 135 49.01 -56.63 -9.85
N LYS A 136 49.90 -56.65 -8.85
CA LYS A 136 51.17 -55.89 -8.70
C LYS A 136 51.26 -54.54 -9.46
N ASP A 137 51.80 -53.45 -8.95
CA ASP A 137 52.75 -53.21 -7.87
C ASP A 137 52.79 -51.68 -7.61
N ASN A 138 53.51 -51.32 -6.56
CA ASN A 138 53.70 -50.03 -5.93
C ASN A 138 54.00 -48.79 -6.81
N ILE A 139 53.49 -47.64 -6.34
CA ILE A 139 53.99 -46.30 -6.68
C ILE A 139 55.16 -45.96 -5.75
N ARG A 140 56.30 -45.57 -6.33
CA ARG A 140 57.06 -44.32 -6.05
C ARG A 140 58.39 -44.32 -6.80
N GLU A 141 58.60 -43.35 -7.68
CA GLU A 141 59.55 -42.25 -7.50
C GLU A 141 59.53 -41.29 -8.69
N ASP A 142 59.96 -40.06 -8.38
CA ASP A 142 59.91 -38.82 -9.14
C ASP A 142 60.70 -38.84 -10.48
N GLU A 143 60.31 -37.95 -11.41
CA GLU A 143 61.15 -36.83 -11.89
C GLU A 143 60.71 -36.30 -13.28
N GLN A 144 60.48 -34.98 -13.28
CA GLN A 144 60.84 -33.98 -14.29
C GLN A 144 60.29 -34.04 -15.74
N GLY A 145 59.58 -32.97 -16.11
CA GLY A 145 59.25 -32.57 -17.48
C GLY A 145 58.40 -31.29 -17.51
N VAL A 146 59.07 -30.13 -17.50
CA VAL A 146 58.52 -28.76 -17.68
C VAL A 146 57.96 -28.63 -19.11
N GLU A 147 56.80 -28.00 -19.37
CA GLU A 147 56.70 -26.57 -19.74
C GLU A 147 55.22 -26.16 -19.95
N VAL A 148 54.73 -25.14 -19.23
CA VAL A 148 53.63 -24.27 -19.67
C VAL A 148 53.91 -22.84 -19.23
N LYS A 149 53.89 -21.92 -20.21
CA LYS A 149 54.08 -20.48 -20.07
C LYS A 149 52.81 -19.80 -19.55
N GLN A 150 52.98 -18.92 -18.56
CA GLN A 150 52.10 -17.78 -18.32
C GLN A 150 52.94 -16.67 -17.69
N ASN A 151 53.06 -15.52 -18.35
CA ASN A 151 53.69 -14.33 -17.75
C ASN A 151 52.64 -13.25 -17.44
N GLU A 152 52.51 -13.03 -16.15
CA GLU A 152 52.38 -11.74 -15.47
C GLU A 152 53.36 -10.67 -16.00
N ASN A 153 53.32 -9.38 -15.69
CA ASN A 153 52.39 -8.40 -15.10
C ASN A 153 53.30 -7.17 -14.83
N ALA A 154 52.80 -5.94 -15.02
CA ALA A 154 53.21 -4.71 -14.29
C ALA A 154 54.70 -4.23 -14.37
N LEU A 155 55.15 -2.98 -14.18
CA LEU A 155 54.66 -1.73 -13.58
C LEU A 155 55.38 -0.52 -14.23
N THR A 156 54.65 0.60 -14.31
CA THR A 156 54.96 1.99 -13.86
C THR A 156 56.31 2.67 -14.13
N GLU A 157 56.26 3.87 -14.72
CA GLU A 157 56.99 5.08 -14.25
C GLU A 157 56.27 6.37 -14.68
N ARG A 158 56.39 7.42 -13.83
CA ARG A 158 55.80 8.76 -13.98
C ARG A 158 56.70 9.65 -14.84
N GLU A 159 56.12 10.62 -15.55
CA GLU A 159 56.65 11.98 -15.65
C GLU A 159 55.57 12.99 -16.06
N THR A 160 55.76 14.23 -15.58
CA THR A 160 54.95 15.45 -15.66
C THR A 160 54.93 16.10 -17.05
N GLU A 161 53.83 16.78 -17.44
CA GLU A 161 53.85 18.18 -17.90
C GLU A 161 52.47 18.82 -18.14
N LYS A 162 52.50 20.16 -18.08
CA LYS A 162 51.46 21.21 -18.09
C LYS A 162 50.42 21.20 -19.23
N SER A 163 49.25 21.78 -18.96
CA SER A 163 48.79 23.04 -19.59
C SER A 163 47.56 23.63 -18.88
N VAL A 164 47.56 24.96 -18.83
CA VAL A 164 46.56 25.89 -18.29
C VAL A 164 45.89 26.59 -19.49
N ASP A 165 44.79 27.29 -19.24
CA ASP A 165 44.01 28.22 -20.09
C ASP A 165 42.78 27.58 -20.77
N GLU A 166 41.59 28.21 -20.82
CA GLU A 166 41.21 29.60 -20.53
C GLU A 166 39.68 29.68 -20.32
N LYS A 167 39.24 30.66 -19.52
CA LYS A 167 38.07 31.56 -19.69
C LYS A 167 36.82 31.04 -20.44
N SER A 168 35.59 31.31 -19.98
CA SER A 168 35.07 32.68 -19.81
C SER A 168 33.61 32.68 -19.30
N VAL A 169 33.35 33.63 -18.39
CA VAL A 169 32.22 34.60 -18.37
C VAL A 169 30.80 34.02 -18.27
N ASP A 170 30.14 34.07 -17.11
CA ASP A 170 29.50 35.21 -16.43
C ASP A 170 28.32 35.89 -17.15
N LYS A 171 27.29 36.09 -16.31
CA LYS A 171 26.17 37.03 -16.34
C LYS A 171 24.87 36.62 -17.04
N GLU A 172 23.77 36.37 -16.32
CA GLU A 172 23.04 37.13 -15.27
C GLU A 172 21.91 37.96 -15.89
N SER A 173 20.76 37.90 -15.20
CA SER A 173 19.63 38.85 -15.18
C SER A 173 18.60 38.74 -16.30
N ASN A 174 17.32 39.05 -16.12
CA ASN A 174 16.39 39.27 -14.99
C ASN A 174 15.15 39.92 -15.62
N GLU A 175 13.94 39.59 -15.15
CA GLU A 175 12.71 40.41 -15.15
C GLU A 175 12.15 40.93 -16.52
N ASN A 176 10.84 41.09 -16.77
CA ASN A 176 9.67 41.28 -15.92
C ASN A 176 8.38 41.08 -16.76
N LYS A 177 7.28 40.78 -16.05
CA LYS A 177 5.84 41.06 -16.26
C LYS A 177 5.36 41.67 -17.60
N GLN A 178 4.19 41.23 -18.07
CA GLN A 178 2.92 41.98 -17.94
C GLN A 178 1.70 41.14 -18.36
N ASP A 179 0.59 41.40 -17.68
CA ASP A 179 -0.77 40.90 -17.93
C ASP A 179 -1.29 41.31 -19.33
N ASP A 180 -2.12 40.48 -19.95
CA ASP A 180 -3.07 40.90 -20.98
C ASP A 180 -4.34 40.03 -20.94
N ASP A 181 -5.48 40.73 -20.91
CA ASP A 181 -6.83 40.18 -21.01
C ASP A 181 -7.04 39.65 -22.43
N GLY A 182 -7.31 38.36 -22.55
CA GLY A 182 -7.62 37.69 -23.81
C GLY A 182 -8.86 36.84 -23.68
N GLU A 183 -10.02 37.45 -23.93
CA GLU A 183 -11.28 36.79 -24.19
C GLU A 183 -11.15 35.99 -25.51
N GLU A 184 -10.79 34.70 -25.43
CA GLU A 184 -10.84 33.80 -26.58
C GLU A 184 -11.82 32.64 -26.34
N THR A 185 -12.99 32.84 -26.92
CA THR A 185 -13.93 31.83 -27.40
C THR A 185 -13.19 30.70 -28.12
N HIS A 186 -13.10 29.51 -27.51
CA HIS A 186 -12.78 28.28 -28.22
C HIS A 186 -13.97 27.32 -28.12
N ALA A 187 -14.32 26.77 -29.28
CA ALA A 187 -15.39 25.80 -29.50
C ALA A 187 -15.21 24.54 -28.63
N PRO A 188 -16.28 23.76 -28.36
CA PRO A 188 -16.21 22.63 -27.45
C PRO A 188 -15.34 21.52 -28.06
N SER A 189 -14.10 21.42 -27.60
CA SER A 189 -13.36 20.17 -27.68
C SER A 189 -14.14 19.15 -26.85
N GLY A 190 -14.55 18.03 -27.47
CA GLY A 190 -15.35 16.99 -26.82
C GLY A 190 -14.70 16.34 -25.58
N ASP A 191 -13.51 16.77 -25.23
CA ASP A 191 -12.70 16.32 -24.10
C ASP A 191 -13.01 17.11 -22.82
N GLY A 192 -13.74 18.22 -22.90
CA GLY A 192 -14.15 19.04 -21.76
C GLY A 192 -13.03 19.88 -21.16
N LYS A 193 -13.40 20.72 -20.19
CA LYS A 193 -12.48 21.60 -19.47
C LYS A 193 -12.36 21.13 -18.02
N ILE A 194 -11.14 20.89 -17.54
CA ILE A 194 -10.89 20.55 -16.14
C ILE A 194 -10.24 21.72 -15.40
N GLU A 195 -10.84 22.12 -14.27
CA GLU A 195 -10.35 23.22 -13.45
C GLU A 195 -10.14 22.79 -12.01
N LEU A 196 -9.04 23.24 -11.40
CA LEU A 196 -8.80 23.06 -9.97
C LEU A 196 -9.65 24.05 -9.17
N ALA A 197 -10.68 23.57 -8.50
CA ALA A 197 -11.58 24.39 -7.70
C ALA A 197 -10.98 24.76 -6.32
N SER A 198 -10.31 23.80 -5.66
CA SER A 198 -9.63 24.07 -4.39
C SER A 198 -8.71 22.93 -3.97
N THR A 199 -7.65 23.26 -3.25
CA THR A 199 -6.78 22.29 -2.57
C THR A 199 -6.80 22.54 -1.07
N SER A 200 -7.06 21.51 -0.28
CA SER A 200 -7.04 21.57 1.18
C SER A 200 -6.33 20.34 1.74
N GLY A 201 -5.16 20.55 2.33
CA GLY A 201 -4.33 19.47 2.87
C GLY A 201 -3.90 18.50 1.77
N ASP A 202 -4.27 17.22 1.92
CA ASP A 202 -4.01 16.15 0.95
C ASP A 202 -5.09 16.02 -0.13
N THR A 203 -6.09 16.90 -0.13
CA THR A 203 -7.27 16.77 -0.99
C THR A 203 -7.35 17.90 -2.02
N SER A 204 -7.37 17.54 -3.31
CA SER A 204 -7.59 18.46 -4.43
C SER A 204 -8.96 18.21 -5.05
N ASN A 205 -9.77 19.26 -5.19
CA ASN A 205 -11.11 19.21 -5.79
C ASN A 205 -11.04 19.84 -7.18
N PHE A 206 -11.46 19.09 -8.19
CA PHE A 206 -11.54 19.49 -9.59
C PHE A 206 -12.98 19.50 -10.08
N ILE A 207 -13.27 20.38 -11.03
CA ILE A 207 -14.53 20.45 -11.76
C ILE A 207 -14.23 20.14 -13.22
N LEU A 208 -14.94 19.16 -13.78
CA LEU A 208 -14.91 18.82 -15.19
C LEU A 208 -16.20 19.32 -15.83
N SER A 209 -16.10 20.25 -16.77
CA SER A 209 -17.24 20.86 -17.46
C SER A 209 -17.14 20.69 -18.98
N GLU A 210 -18.20 21.06 -19.70
CA GLU A 210 -18.23 21.10 -21.17
C GLU A 210 -18.03 19.74 -21.86
N THR A 211 -18.29 18.64 -21.15
CA THR A 211 -18.23 17.29 -21.71
C THR A 211 -19.18 16.32 -21.01
N ASP A 212 -19.63 15.32 -21.76
CA ASP A 212 -20.32 14.14 -21.24
C ASP A 212 -19.37 12.96 -20.99
N GLN A 213 -18.10 13.07 -21.44
CA GLN A 213 -17.09 12.04 -21.26
C GLN A 213 -16.34 12.26 -19.94
N PHE A 214 -16.10 11.18 -19.22
CA PHE A 214 -15.29 11.24 -18.00
C PHE A 214 -14.39 10.02 -17.90
N HIS A 215 -13.29 10.06 -18.64
CA HIS A 215 -12.23 9.07 -18.63
C HIS A 215 -11.08 9.52 -17.74
N VAL A 216 -10.65 8.64 -16.84
CA VAL A 216 -9.48 8.88 -16.00
C VAL A 216 -8.44 7.82 -16.31
N ALA A 217 -7.29 8.24 -16.84
CA ALA A 217 -6.16 7.39 -17.14
C ALA A 217 -5.04 7.57 -16.10
N PHE A 218 -4.36 6.47 -15.81
CA PHE A 218 -3.26 6.38 -14.86
C PHE A 218 -2.10 5.63 -15.49
N SER A 219 -0.91 6.22 -15.45
CA SER A 219 0.34 5.57 -15.87
C SER A 219 1.29 5.49 -14.68
N PHE A 220 1.70 4.28 -14.30
CA PHE A 220 2.50 4.04 -13.09
C PHE A 220 3.98 3.85 -13.45
N THR A 221 4.84 4.70 -12.90
CA THR A 221 6.31 4.62 -13.03
C THR A 221 6.98 3.90 -11.86
N GLY A 222 6.21 3.54 -10.84
CA GLY A 222 6.64 2.78 -9.66
C GLY A 222 5.46 2.24 -8.87
N ASP A 223 5.74 1.65 -7.71
CA ASP A 223 4.67 1.10 -6.86
C ASP A 223 3.78 2.21 -6.29
N SER A 224 2.48 2.12 -6.58
CA SER A 224 1.43 3.02 -6.15
C SER A 224 0.17 2.23 -5.82
N TRP A 225 -0.78 2.81 -5.10
CA TRP A 225 -2.09 2.18 -4.91
C TRP A 225 -3.21 3.18 -5.15
N LEU A 226 -4.32 2.69 -5.72
CA LEU A 226 -5.52 3.49 -5.95
C LEU A 226 -6.69 2.93 -5.16
N LYS A 227 -7.43 3.83 -4.50
CA LYS A 227 -8.79 3.59 -4.05
C LYS A 227 -9.73 4.58 -4.71
N ILE A 228 -10.62 4.08 -5.56
CA ILE A 228 -11.62 4.89 -6.26
C ILE A 228 -12.99 4.63 -5.64
N GLN A 229 -13.71 5.69 -5.32
CA GLN A 229 -15.08 5.66 -4.84
C GLN A 229 -15.97 6.50 -5.75
N ASP A 230 -17.19 6.06 -5.99
CA ASP A 230 -18.22 6.87 -6.66
C ASP A 230 -18.81 7.93 -5.70
N GLY A 231 -19.72 8.76 -6.21
CA GLY A 231 -20.43 9.79 -5.44
C GLY A 231 -21.25 9.25 -4.26
N SER A 232 -21.60 7.96 -4.25
CA SER A 232 -22.28 7.31 -3.12
C SER A 232 -21.31 6.85 -2.02
N GLY A 233 -20.00 6.93 -2.28
CA GLY A 233 -18.95 6.42 -1.40
C GLY A 233 -18.66 4.92 -1.59
N LYS A 234 -19.35 4.24 -2.52
CA LYS A 234 -19.08 2.84 -2.84
C LYS A 234 -17.71 2.73 -3.50
N THR A 235 -16.89 1.80 -3.01
CA THR A 235 -15.54 1.57 -3.56
C THR A 235 -15.64 0.81 -4.87
N VAL A 236 -15.16 1.42 -5.96
CA VAL A 236 -15.09 0.84 -7.31
C VAL A 236 -13.76 0.09 -7.49
N ILE A 237 -12.65 0.68 -7.01
CA ILE A 237 -11.31 0.09 -7.09
C ILE A 237 -10.62 0.25 -5.74
N ASN A 238 -9.85 -0.77 -5.33
CA ASN A 238 -8.93 -0.72 -4.21
C ASN A 238 -7.81 -1.73 -4.43
N GLN A 239 -6.75 -1.31 -5.13
CA GLN A 239 -5.64 -2.18 -5.49
C GLN A 239 -4.31 -1.43 -5.65
N GLY A 240 -3.22 -2.16 -5.48
CA GLY A 240 -1.87 -1.70 -5.82
C GLY A 240 -1.57 -1.89 -7.29
N PHE A 241 -0.68 -1.05 -7.81
CA PHE A 241 -0.14 -1.07 -9.16
C PHE A 241 1.38 -0.95 -9.09
N SER A 242 2.05 -1.61 -10.02
CA SER A 242 3.50 -1.60 -10.15
C SER A 242 3.94 -0.85 -11.40
N ASN A 243 5.25 -0.62 -11.52
CA ASN A 243 5.86 0.08 -12.63
C ASN A 243 5.46 -0.49 -14.00
N GLY A 244 5.19 0.39 -14.97
CA GLY A 244 4.85 0.09 -16.35
C GLY A 244 3.39 -0.29 -16.58
N GLN A 245 2.55 -0.27 -15.53
CA GLN A 245 1.13 -0.50 -15.69
C GLN A 245 0.41 0.77 -16.12
N GLU A 246 -0.62 0.61 -16.94
CA GLU A 246 -1.55 1.67 -17.31
C GLU A 246 -2.98 1.21 -17.09
N LYS A 247 -3.83 2.11 -16.59
CA LYS A 247 -5.26 1.85 -16.40
C LYS A 247 -6.09 3.08 -16.71
N THR A 248 -7.13 2.85 -17.49
CA THR A 248 -8.16 3.86 -17.79
C THR A 248 -9.49 3.39 -17.23
N PHE A 249 -10.24 4.33 -16.65
CA PHE A 249 -11.56 4.10 -16.08
C PHE A 249 -12.56 5.09 -16.68
N ASP A 250 -13.76 4.61 -16.98
CA ASP A 250 -14.88 5.42 -17.47
C ASP A 250 -15.87 5.69 -16.33
N PHE A 251 -16.09 6.97 -16.04
CA PHE A 251 -16.98 7.49 -15.03
C PHE A 251 -18.10 8.37 -15.62
N SER A 252 -18.33 8.32 -16.94
CA SER A 252 -19.35 9.16 -17.62
C SER A 252 -20.78 8.96 -17.09
N LYS A 253 -21.01 7.87 -16.35
CA LYS A 253 -22.30 7.53 -15.71
C LYS A 253 -22.47 8.12 -14.30
N VAL A 254 -21.45 8.73 -13.72
CA VAL A 254 -21.48 9.30 -12.36
C VAL A 254 -21.07 10.77 -12.39
N SER A 255 -21.67 11.56 -11.51
CA SER A 255 -21.34 12.99 -11.38
C SER A 255 -20.16 13.26 -10.48
N ASP A 256 -19.82 12.33 -9.58
CA ASP A 256 -18.77 12.54 -8.57
C ASP A 256 -17.90 11.30 -8.46
N VAL A 257 -16.58 11.53 -8.44
CA VAL A 257 -15.59 10.48 -8.21
C VAL A 257 -14.57 10.98 -7.19
N ARG A 258 -14.25 10.13 -6.21
CA ARG A 258 -13.17 10.34 -5.26
C ARG A 258 -12.08 9.29 -5.47
N ILE A 259 -10.88 9.74 -5.79
CA ILE A 259 -9.71 8.90 -6.08
C ILE A 259 -8.68 9.18 -4.99
N ARG A 260 -8.40 8.22 -4.13
CA ARG A 260 -7.28 8.28 -3.20
C ARG A 260 -6.09 7.53 -3.80
N ILE A 261 -4.97 8.22 -3.91
CA ILE A 261 -3.76 7.77 -4.58
C ILE A 261 -2.66 7.72 -3.52
N GLY A 262 -2.00 6.58 -3.40
CA GLY A 262 -0.78 6.44 -2.62
C GLY A 262 0.45 6.45 -3.53
N ASN A 263 1.51 7.09 -3.06
CA ASN A 263 2.77 7.32 -3.73
C ASN A 263 2.64 8.07 -5.07
N THR A 264 2.05 9.26 -5.02
CA THR A 264 1.73 10.07 -6.22
C THR A 264 2.95 10.45 -7.06
N SER A 265 4.16 10.43 -6.50
CA SER A 265 5.40 10.68 -7.26
C SER A 265 5.72 9.59 -8.28
N ASN A 266 5.15 8.39 -8.11
CA ASN A 266 5.41 7.21 -8.95
C ASN A 266 4.31 6.96 -9.99
N MET A 267 3.54 7.99 -10.33
CA MET A 267 2.46 7.88 -11.29
C MET A 267 2.13 9.22 -11.96
N LYS A 268 1.44 9.12 -13.09
CA LYS A 268 0.79 10.23 -13.79
C LYS A 268 -0.71 9.95 -13.88
N MET A 269 -1.49 11.02 -13.83
CA MET A 269 -2.94 10.97 -13.95
C MET A 269 -3.39 11.94 -15.04
N GLU A 270 -4.27 11.46 -15.91
CA GLU A 270 -4.87 12.22 -16.99
C GLU A 270 -6.39 12.10 -16.90
N VAL A 271 -7.10 13.18 -17.20
CA VAL A 271 -8.57 13.20 -17.30
C VAL A 271 -8.94 13.68 -18.68
N ASN A 272 -9.67 12.84 -19.42
CA ASN A 272 -9.99 13.04 -20.84
C ASN A 272 -8.75 13.38 -21.71
N GLY A 273 -7.58 12.84 -21.36
CA GLY A 273 -6.32 13.10 -22.07
C GLY A 273 -5.57 14.35 -21.61
N GLU A 274 -6.13 15.15 -20.70
CA GLU A 274 -5.44 16.28 -20.07
C GLU A 274 -4.71 15.83 -18.80
N GLN A 275 -3.40 16.03 -18.76
CA GLN A 275 -2.58 15.66 -17.61
C GLN A 275 -2.84 16.61 -16.44
N ILE A 276 -3.21 16.06 -15.28
CA ILE A 276 -3.41 16.85 -14.06
C ILE A 276 -2.12 16.83 -13.24
N GLU A 277 -1.68 18.02 -12.82
CA GLU A 277 -0.59 18.15 -11.85
C GLU A 277 -1.13 18.01 -10.41
N LEU A 278 -0.60 17.01 -9.70
CA LEU A 278 -0.88 16.82 -8.27
C LEU A 278 0.23 17.47 -7.43
N PRO A 279 -0.11 18.11 -6.29
CA PRO A 279 0.87 18.66 -5.35
C PRO A 279 2.04 17.70 -5.07
N SER A 280 3.27 18.14 -5.27
CA SER A 280 4.44 17.30 -5.01
C SER A 280 4.74 17.17 -3.51
N GLY A 281 5.38 16.07 -3.11
CA GLY A 281 5.83 15.86 -1.72
C GLY A 281 4.80 15.27 -0.75
N ILE A 282 3.53 15.11 -1.16
CA ILE A 282 2.51 14.42 -0.35
C ILE A 282 2.41 12.96 -0.76
N ALA A 283 2.79 12.06 0.15
CA ALA A 283 2.86 10.62 -0.13
C ALA A 283 1.51 9.98 -0.45
N ALA A 284 0.39 10.52 0.03
CA ALA A 284 -0.94 10.04 -0.33
C ALA A 284 -1.90 11.21 -0.48
N GLN A 285 -2.59 11.29 -1.61
CA GLN A 285 -3.48 12.39 -1.95
C GLN A 285 -4.86 11.90 -2.33
N THR A 286 -5.85 12.76 -2.15
CA THR A 286 -7.23 12.52 -2.55
C THR A 286 -7.62 13.51 -3.63
N VAL A 287 -7.91 13.01 -4.82
CA VAL A 287 -8.45 13.79 -5.93
C VAL A 287 -9.97 13.58 -5.96
N LYS A 288 -10.74 14.66 -5.86
CA LYS A 288 -12.18 14.62 -6.09
C LYS A 288 -12.48 15.34 -7.39
N ILE A 289 -13.27 14.73 -8.25
CA ILE A 289 -13.67 15.32 -9.53
C ILE A 289 -15.18 15.31 -9.58
N HIS A 290 -15.75 16.48 -9.82
CA HIS A 290 -17.17 16.67 -10.07
C HIS A 290 -17.39 16.93 -11.56
N LEU A 291 -18.19 16.09 -12.22
CA LEU A 291 -18.64 16.28 -13.59
C LEU A 291 -19.86 17.21 -13.59
N GLN A 292 -19.65 18.44 -14.05
CA GLN A 292 -20.69 19.44 -14.24
C GLN A 292 -21.32 19.26 -15.63
N LYS A 293 -22.57 18.79 -15.63
CA LYS A 293 -23.40 18.65 -16.84
C LYS A 293 -24.20 19.92 -17.13
#